data_AF-A0A2J8R0V4-F1
#
_entry.id   AF-A0A2J8R0V4-F1
#
_cell.length_a   1.000
_cell.length_b   1.000
_cell.length_c   1.000
_cell.angle_alpha   90.00
_cell.angle_beta   90.00
_cell.angle_gamma   90.00
#
_symmetry.space_group_name_H-M   'P 1'
#
loop_
_entity.id
_entity.type
_entity.pdbx_description
1 polymer ?
#
loop_
_entity_poly.entity_id
_entity_poly.type
_entity_poly.pdbx_seq_one_letter_code
_entity_poly.pdbx_strand_id
1 'polypeptide(L)'
;EYDELAETQGKLEEKLQELEANPPSPLFFCSDVYLSSRDRQILDWHFANLEFANATPLSTLSLKHWDQDDDFEFTGSHLTVRNGYSCVPVALAEGLDIKLNTAVRQVRYTASGCEVIAVNTRSTSQTFIYKCDAVLCTLPLGVLKQQPPAVQFVPPLPEWKTSAVQRMGFGNLNKVVLCFDRVFWDPSV
;
A
#
# COMPACT_ATOMS: atom_id res chain seq x y z
N GLU A 1 -37.06 56.79 -32.91
CA GLU A 1 -37.06 56.83 -31.44
C GLU A 1 -37.86 55.69 -30.81
N TYR A 2 -39.20 55.71 -30.78
CA TYR A 2 -39.99 54.62 -30.15
C TYR A 2 -39.76 53.24 -30.80
N ASP A 3 -39.75 53.17 -32.13
CA ASP A 3 -39.56 51.90 -32.86
C ASP A 3 -38.15 51.32 -32.67
N GLU A 4 -37.13 52.19 -32.57
CA GLU A 4 -35.74 51.79 -32.29
C GLU A 4 -35.57 51.28 -30.85
N LEU A 5 -36.30 51.87 -29.89
CA LEU A 5 -36.35 51.42 -28.49
C LEU A 5 -37.01 50.04 -28.37
N ALA A 6 -38.11 49.80 -29.12
CA ALA A 6 -38.80 48.51 -29.14
C ALA A 6 -37.94 47.40 -29.79
N GLU A 7 -37.21 47.70 -30.86
CA GLU A 7 -36.26 46.75 -31.47
C GLU A 7 -35.09 46.42 -30.52
N THR A 8 -34.62 47.41 -29.78
CA THR A 8 -33.56 47.23 -28.76
C THR A 8 -34.06 46.39 -27.58
N GLN A 9 -35.31 46.60 -27.14
CA GLN A 9 -35.94 45.79 -26.10
C GLN A 9 -36.02 44.32 -26.53
N GLY A 10 -36.48 44.04 -27.76
CA GLY A 10 -36.54 42.66 -28.28
C GLY A 10 -35.18 41.97 -28.28
N LYS A 11 -34.11 42.67 -28.70
CA LYS A 11 -32.73 42.14 -28.67
C LYS A 11 -32.21 41.87 -27.26
N LEU A 12 -32.61 42.69 -26.29
CA LEU A 12 -32.23 42.51 -24.89
C LEU A 12 -32.99 41.36 -24.23
N GLU A 13 -34.28 41.21 -24.52
CA GLU A 13 -35.10 40.09 -24.04
C GLU A 13 -34.64 38.75 -24.64
N GLU A 14 -34.31 38.72 -25.92
CA GLU A 14 -33.75 37.54 -26.59
C GLU A 14 -32.40 37.16 -25.99
N LYS A 15 -31.51 38.13 -25.79
CA LYS A 15 -30.21 37.90 -25.15
C LYS A 15 -30.34 37.48 -23.68
N LEU A 16 -31.33 38.00 -22.96
CA LEU A 16 -31.60 37.60 -21.59
C LEU A 16 -32.12 36.16 -21.52
N GLN A 17 -33.05 35.79 -22.41
CA GLN A 17 -33.52 34.40 -22.54
C GLN A 17 -32.39 33.45 -22.93
N GLU A 18 -31.48 33.87 -23.82
CA GLU A 18 -30.30 33.09 -24.18
C GLU A 18 -29.37 32.88 -22.98
N LEU A 19 -29.15 33.90 -22.14
CA LEU A 19 -28.32 33.81 -20.94
C LEU A 19 -28.99 33.05 -19.78
N GLU A 20 -30.32 33.07 -19.69
CA GLU A 20 -31.09 32.32 -18.70
C GLU A 20 -31.29 30.85 -19.08
N ALA A 21 -31.40 30.56 -20.38
CA ALA A 21 -31.43 29.20 -20.93
C ALA A 21 -30.03 28.58 -21.03
N ASN A 22 -29.01 29.43 -21.17
CA ASN A 22 -27.60 29.08 -21.06
C ASN A 22 -26.98 29.81 -19.85
N PRO A 23 -27.47 29.53 -18.60
CA PRO A 23 -26.72 29.94 -17.42
C PRO A 23 -25.30 29.43 -17.64
N PRO A 24 -24.25 30.22 -17.30
CA PRO A 24 -22.88 29.94 -17.71
C PRO A 24 -22.66 28.45 -17.65
N SER A 25 -22.50 27.83 -18.83
CA SER A 25 -22.33 26.39 -18.88
C SER A 25 -21.19 26.08 -17.92
N PRO A 26 -21.30 25.02 -17.11
CA PRO A 26 -20.33 24.72 -16.06
C PRO A 26 -18.89 24.48 -16.55
N LEU A 27 -18.66 24.59 -17.86
CA LEU A 27 -17.44 24.34 -18.58
C LEU A 27 -16.39 25.45 -18.52
N PHE A 28 -16.71 26.67 -18.04
CA PHE A 28 -15.64 27.66 -17.82
C PHE A 28 -15.49 28.20 -16.41
N PHE A 29 -16.51 28.23 -15.55
CA PHE A 29 -16.34 28.36 -14.08
C PHE A 29 -17.65 27.92 -13.39
N CYS A 30 -17.62 26.79 -12.67
CA CYS A 30 -18.68 26.16 -11.84
C CYS A 30 -19.75 25.29 -12.54
N SER A 31 -19.51 23.98 -12.56
CA SER A 31 -20.56 23.00 -12.24
C SER A 31 -21.17 23.33 -10.88
N ASP A 32 -22.50 23.17 -10.75
CA ASP A 32 -23.25 23.47 -9.51
C ASP A 32 -22.54 22.89 -8.27
N VAL A 33 -21.95 21.71 -8.44
CA VAL A 33 -20.93 21.15 -7.58
C VAL A 33 -19.80 20.54 -8.41
N TYR A 34 -18.59 20.49 -7.87
CA TYR A 34 -17.47 19.76 -8.50
C TYR A 34 -17.74 18.25 -8.56
N LEU A 35 -18.25 17.67 -7.47
CA LEU A 35 -18.68 16.27 -7.37
C LEU A 35 -19.94 16.22 -6.52
N SER A 36 -20.97 15.48 -6.96
CA SER A 36 -22.09 15.17 -6.09
C SER A 36 -21.65 14.24 -4.95
N SER A 37 -22.46 14.09 -3.91
CA SER A 37 -22.16 13.15 -2.82
C SER A 37 -22.01 11.70 -3.32
N ARG A 38 -22.75 11.33 -4.37
CA ARG A 38 -22.66 9.99 -4.97
C ARG A 38 -21.38 9.83 -5.81
N ASP A 39 -21.00 10.87 -6.55
CA ASP A 39 -19.75 10.85 -7.32
C ASP A 39 -18.54 10.78 -6.37
N ARG A 40 -18.61 11.51 -5.26
CA ARG A 40 -17.57 11.47 -4.23
C ARG A 40 -17.40 10.08 -3.64
N GLN A 41 -18.48 9.34 -3.38
CA GLN A 41 -18.40 7.97 -2.86
C GLN A 41 -17.74 7.00 -3.86
N ILE A 42 -18.03 7.14 -5.16
CA ILE A 42 -17.40 6.32 -6.20
C ILE A 42 -15.91 6.69 -6.32
N LEU A 43 -15.57 7.98 -6.25
CA LEU A 43 -14.19 8.42 -6.22
C LEU A 43 -13.44 7.88 -4.98
N ASP A 44 -14.08 7.88 -3.81
CA ASP A 44 -13.50 7.31 -2.59
C ASP A 44 -13.25 5.80 -2.71
N TRP A 45 -14.03 5.07 -3.53
CA TRP A 45 -13.71 3.67 -3.86
C TRP A 45 -12.42 3.55 -4.68
N HIS A 46 -12.17 4.46 -5.64
CA HIS A 46 -10.90 4.49 -6.37
C HIS A 46 -9.73 4.86 -5.46
N PHE A 47 -9.92 5.77 -4.49
CA PHE A 47 -8.92 6.03 -3.45
C PHE A 47 -8.66 4.79 -2.60
N ALA A 48 -9.70 4.09 -2.16
CA ALA A 48 -9.55 2.85 -1.40
C ALA A 48 -8.82 1.76 -2.21
N ASN A 49 -9.03 1.68 -3.52
CA ASN A 49 -8.29 0.76 -4.39
C ASN A 49 -6.80 1.14 -4.51
N LEU A 50 -6.48 2.44 -4.52
CA LEU A 50 -5.10 2.91 -4.47
C LEU A 50 -4.45 2.67 -3.10
N GLU A 51 -5.19 2.83 -2.00
CA GLU A 51 -4.75 2.47 -0.64
C GLU A 51 -4.54 0.96 -0.50
N PHE A 52 -5.36 0.14 -1.16
CA PHE A 52 -5.20 -1.31 -1.26
C PHE A 52 -3.88 -1.67 -1.95
N ALA A 53 -3.60 -1.07 -3.12
CA ALA A 53 -2.37 -1.33 -3.87
C ALA A 53 -1.11 -0.94 -3.08
N ASN A 54 -1.17 0.17 -2.33
CA ASN A 54 -0.06 0.68 -1.53
C ASN A 54 -0.03 0.15 -0.08
N ALA A 55 -1.05 -0.64 0.31
CA ALA A 55 -1.28 -1.13 1.67
C ALA A 55 -1.23 -0.05 2.77
N THR A 56 -1.59 1.20 2.48
CA THR A 56 -1.49 2.30 3.45
C THR A 56 -2.46 3.43 3.11
N PRO A 57 -2.92 4.24 4.09
CA PRO A 57 -3.72 5.41 3.81
C PRO A 57 -3.00 6.43 2.91
N LEU A 58 -3.70 7.07 1.98
CA LEU A 58 -3.08 8.00 1.02
C LEU A 58 -2.37 9.18 1.70
N SER A 59 -2.83 9.57 2.88
CA SER A 59 -2.20 10.64 3.70
C SER A 59 -0.78 10.33 4.16
N THR A 60 -0.35 9.06 4.09
CA THR A 60 0.99 8.61 4.50
C THR A 60 1.96 8.43 3.34
N LEU A 61 1.46 8.44 2.10
CA LEU A 61 2.27 8.29 0.91
C LEU A 61 3.08 9.56 0.63
N SER A 62 4.32 9.38 0.15
CA SER A 62 5.13 10.50 -0.30
C SER A 62 4.58 11.00 -1.64
N LEU A 63 4.02 12.21 -1.67
CA LEU A 63 3.53 12.81 -2.92
C LEU A 63 4.55 12.77 -4.06
N LYS A 64 5.85 12.90 -3.75
CA LYS A 64 6.92 12.96 -4.76
C LYS A 64 7.46 11.58 -5.18
N HIS A 65 7.27 10.55 -4.37
CA HIS A 65 8.03 9.31 -4.47
C HIS A 65 7.21 8.04 -4.27
N TRP A 66 5.88 8.12 -4.20
CA TRP A 66 5.02 6.94 -4.00
C TRP A 66 5.03 5.99 -5.21
N ASP A 67 5.28 6.54 -6.40
CA ASP A 67 5.31 5.89 -7.72
C ASP A 67 6.73 5.82 -8.30
N GLN A 68 7.76 5.91 -7.45
CA GLN A 68 9.16 5.95 -7.91
C GLN A 68 9.63 4.66 -8.61
N ASP A 69 8.93 3.54 -8.43
CA ASP A 69 9.20 2.25 -9.07
C ASP A 69 8.33 1.96 -10.30
N ASP A 70 7.50 2.91 -10.75
CA ASP A 70 6.59 2.74 -11.90
C ASP A 70 7.34 2.45 -13.21
N ASP A 71 8.54 3.04 -13.37
CA ASP A 71 9.43 2.79 -14.51
C ASP A 71 9.92 1.32 -14.64
N PHE A 72 9.69 0.50 -13.60
CA PHE A 72 10.12 -0.90 -13.55
C PHE A 72 8.97 -1.91 -13.64
N GLU A 73 7.77 -1.48 -14.03
CA GLU A 73 6.63 -2.38 -14.24
C GLU A 73 6.98 -3.47 -15.29
N PHE A 74 6.54 -4.70 -15.03
CA PHE A 74 6.65 -5.78 -16.01
C PHE A 74 5.57 -5.67 -17.07
N THR A 75 5.93 -5.94 -18.33
CA THR A 75 4.93 -6.05 -19.40
C THR A 75 4.09 -7.32 -19.25
N GLY A 76 2.81 -7.24 -19.59
CA GLY A 76 1.90 -8.40 -19.66
C GLY A 76 0.76 -8.32 -18.66
N SER A 77 -0.21 -9.22 -18.79
CA SER A 77 -1.35 -9.24 -17.87
C SER A 77 -0.95 -9.74 -16.48
N HIS A 78 -1.54 -9.16 -15.44
CA HIS A 78 -1.43 -9.68 -14.08
C HIS A 78 -2.07 -11.08 -13.99
N LEU A 79 -1.46 -11.97 -13.21
CA LEU A 79 -1.88 -13.37 -13.07
C LEU A 79 -2.13 -13.72 -11.60
N THR A 80 -2.92 -14.76 -11.37
CA THR A 80 -3.15 -15.34 -10.03
C THR A 80 -2.66 -16.78 -9.97
N VAL A 81 -2.12 -17.19 -8.81
CA VAL A 81 -1.59 -18.56 -8.61
C VAL A 81 -2.72 -19.46 -8.12
N ARG A 82 -3.35 -20.19 -9.05
CA ARG A 82 -4.56 -20.99 -8.80
C ARG A 82 -4.39 -22.07 -7.72
N ASN A 83 -3.21 -22.65 -7.58
CA ASN A 83 -2.89 -23.69 -6.61
C ASN A 83 -2.28 -23.15 -5.30
N GLY A 84 -2.33 -21.84 -5.08
CA GLY A 84 -1.77 -21.18 -3.90
C GLY A 84 -0.30 -20.83 -4.05
N TYR A 85 0.07 -19.60 -3.69
CA TYR A 85 1.43 -19.09 -3.85
C TYR A 85 2.45 -19.76 -2.90
N SER A 86 2.01 -20.52 -1.90
CA SER A 86 2.93 -21.26 -1.01
C SER A 86 3.74 -22.34 -1.74
N CYS A 87 3.32 -22.78 -2.92
CA CYS A 87 4.07 -23.77 -3.72
C CYS A 87 5.49 -23.31 -4.05
N VAL A 88 5.70 -22.00 -4.23
CA VAL A 88 7.01 -21.41 -4.53
C VAL A 88 8.00 -21.52 -3.36
N PRO A 89 7.74 -20.94 -2.17
CA PRO A 89 8.68 -21.04 -1.05
C PRO A 89 8.85 -22.49 -0.54
N VAL A 90 7.84 -23.36 -0.68
CA VAL A 90 7.98 -24.78 -0.35
C VAL A 90 8.97 -25.47 -1.29
N ALA A 91 8.89 -25.21 -2.60
CA ALA A 91 9.85 -25.76 -3.56
C ALA A 91 11.27 -25.19 -3.34
N LEU A 92 11.39 -23.88 -3.09
CA LEU A 92 12.68 -23.23 -2.83
C LEU A 92 13.35 -23.70 -1.53
N ALA A 93 12.58 -24.23 -0.58
CA ALA A 93 13.08 -24.77 0.67
C ALA A 93 13.72 -26.16 0.53
N GLU A 94 13.55 -26.84 -0.60
CA GLU A 94 14.08 -28.18 -0.83
C GLU A 94 15.61 -28.21 -0.69
N GLY A 95 16.11 -29.13 0.14
CA GLY A 95 17.55 -29.30 0.39
C GLY A 95 18.18 -28.26 1.33
N LEU A 96 17.41 -27.29 1.85
CA LEU A 96 17.91 -26.28 2.78
C LEU A 96 17.75 -26.71 4.25
N ASP A 97 18.70 -26.29 5.08
CA ASP A 97 18.63 -26.48 6.52
C ASP A 97 17.81 -25.37 7.20
N ILE A 98 16.49 -25.57 7.31
CA ILE A 98 15.56 -24.58 7.87
C ILE A 98 15.14 -24.96 9.29
N LYS A 99 15.43 -24.07 10.25
CA LYS A 99 15.01 -24.21 11.64
C LYS A 99 13.68 -23.49 11.90
N LEU A 100 12.56 -24.18 11.68
CA LEU A 100 11.24 -23.68 12.06
C LEU A 100 11.09 -23.52 13.59
N ASN A 101 10.09 -22.76 14.04
CA ASN A 101 9.80 -22.54 15.46
C ASN A 101 10.99 -21.97 16.26
N THR A 102 11.89 -21.24 15.59
CA THR A 102 13.12 -20.69 16.17
C THR A 102 13.11 -19.18 16.03
N ALA A 103 12.65 -18.49 17.06
CA ALA A 103 12.55 -17.02 17.06
C ALA A 103 13.88 -16.41 17.50
N VAL A 104 14.54 -15.72 16.58
CA VAL A 104 15.73 -14.91 16.88
C VAL A 104 15.37 -13.82 17.88
N ARG A 105 16.21 -13.61 18.89
CA ARG A 105 16.06 -12.56 19.92
C ARG A 105 17.24 -11.62 19.96
N GLN A 106 18.41 -12.08 19.55
CA GLN A 106 19.59 -11.23 19.51
C GLN A 106 20.53 -11.64 18.38
N VAL A 107 21.09 -10.66 17.69
CA VAL A 107 22.13 -10.81 16.67
C VAL A 107 23.38 -10.10 17.17
N ARG A 108 24.46 -10.86 17.40
CA ARG A 108 25.78 -10.35 17.75
C ARG A 108 26.67 -10.40 16.52
N TYR A 109 27.36 -9.31 16.22
CA TYR A 109 28.34 -9.26 15.12
C TYR A 109 29.62 -8.57 15.58
N THR A 110 30.76 -9.18 15.30
CA THR A 110 32.08 -8.69 15.70
C THR A 110 33.06 -8.78 14.53
N ALA A 111 34.29 -8.30 14.73
CA ALA A 111 35.35 -8.42 13.72
C ALA A 111 35.77 -9.88 13.43
N SER A 112 35.43 -10.83 14.32
CA SER A 112 35.86 -12.22 14.23
C SER A 112 34.71 -13.20 13.97
N GLY A 113 33.51 -12.72 13.64
CA GLY A 113 32.34 -13.54 13.33
C GLY A 113 31.05 -13.04 13.97
N CYS A 114 30.01 -13.87 13.91
CA CYS A 114 28.68 -13.56 14.37
C CYS A 114 28.12 -14.66 15.28
N GLU A 115 27.22 -14.26 16.19
CA GLU A 115 26.43 -15.18 17.02
C GLU A 115 24.95 -14.77 17.00
N VAL A 116 24.08 -15.70 16.64
CA VAL A 116 22.63 -15.51 16.65
C VAL A 116 22.03 -16.28 17.82
N ILE A 117 21.36 -15.57 18.72
CA ILE A 117 20.67 -16.15 19.87
C ILE A 117 19.18 -16.22 19.52
N ALA A 118 18.62 -17.43 19.61
CA ALA A 118 17.23 -17.69 19.32
C ALA A 118 16.58 -18.55 20.40
N VAL A 119 15.26 -18.52 20.47
CA VAL A 119 14.47 -19.33 21.41
C VAL A 119 13.45 -20.18 20.66
N ASN A 120 13.08 -21.33 21.23
CA ASN A 120 12.00 -22.13 20.69
C ASN A 120 10.65 -21.42 20.92
N THR A 121 9.86 -21.22 19.87
CA THR A 121 8.56 -20.53 19.99
C THR A 121 7.52 -21.34 20.76
N ARG A 122 7.70 -22.66 20.87
CA ARG A 122 6.82 -23.56 21.62
C ARG A 122 7.20 -23.64 23.10
N SER A 123 8.44 -23.31 23.45
CA SER A 123 8.93 -23.25 24.83
C SER A 123 10.11 -22.28 24.91
N THR A 124 9.86 -21.07 25.39
CA THR A 124 10.84 -19.97 25.37
C THR A 124 12.02 -20.18 26.32
N SER A 125 11.97 -21.19 27.19
CA SER A 125 13.07 -21.57 28.09
C SER A 125 14.27 -22.16 27.34
N GLN A 126 14.03 -22.78 26.17
CA GLN A 126 15.10 -23.37 25.38
C GLN A 126 15.75 -22.30 24.50
N THR A 127 17.02 -22.04 24.76
CA THR A 127 17.85 -21.08 23.99
C THR A 127 18.82 -21.83 23.09
N PHE A 128 19.01 -21.31 21.88
CA PHE A 128 19.99 -21.78 20.90
C PHE A 128 20.98 -20.67 20.58
N ILE A 129 22.24 -21.05 20.35
CA ILE A 129 23.29 -20.14 19.87
C ILE A 129 23.83 -20.70 18.57
N TYR A 130 23.71 -19.93 17.49
CA TYR A 130 24.27 -20.26 16.18
C TYR A 130 25.48 -19.37 15.94
N LYS A 131 26.65 -19.96 15.73
CA LYS A 131 27.88 -19.24 15.37
C LYS A 131 28.11 -19.34 13.87
N CYS A 132 28.49 -18.24 13.24
CA CYS A 132 28.70 -18.17 11.80
C CYS A 132 29.61 -17.00 11.43
N ASP A 133 30.12 -16.99 10.20
CA ASP A 133 30.98 -15.91 9.72
C ASP A 133 30.16 -14.66 9.34
N ALA A 134 28.93 -14.85 8.87
CA ALA A 134 28.05 -13.77 8.44
C ALA A 134 26.58 -14.05 8.79
N VAL A 135 25.79 -12.98 8.91
CA VAL A 135 24.33 -13.04 9.15
C VAL A 135 23.62 -12.27 8.06
N LEU A 136 22.72 -12.95 7.34
CA LEU A 136 21.78 -12.31 6.43
C LEU A 136 20.46 -12.02 7.18
N CYS A 137 20.14 -10.74 7.37
CA CYS A 137 18.92 -10.33 8.03
C CYS A 137 17.80 -10.11 7.02
N THR A 138 16.75 -10.93 7.08
CA THR A 138 15.53 -10.84 6.28
C THR A 138 14.29 -10.53 7.13
N LEU A 139 14.49 -9.94 8.32
CA LEU A 139 13.40 -9.54 9.19
C LEU A 139 12.50 -8.51 8.49
N PRO A 140 11.16 -8.66 8.55
CA PRO A 140 10.25 -7.64 8.02
C PRO A 140 10.54 -6.26 8.63
N LEU A 141 10.39 -5.19 7.84
CA LEU A 141 10.63 -3.83 8.30
C LEU A 141 9.78 -3.48 9.54
N GLY A 142 8.54 -3.96 9.63
CA GLY A 142 7.70 -3.80 10.82
C GLY A 142 8.30 -4.38 12.11
N VAL A 143 9.05 -5.49 12.03
CA VAL A 143 9.77 -6.08 13.17
C VAL A 143 10.97 -5.22 13.54
N LEU A 144 11.71 -4.70 12.55
CA LEU A 144 12.83 -3.77 12.78
C LEU A 144 12.39 -2.44 13.39
N LYS A 145 11.14 -2.02 13.12
CA LYS A 145 10.51 -0.82 13.70
C LYS A 145 10.00 -1.01 15.12
N GLN A 146 9.86 -2.24 15.60
CA GLN A 146 9.19 -2.52 16.87
C GLN A 146 9.91 -1.86 18.05
N GLN A 147 9.12 -1.24 18.94
CA GLN A 147 9.59 -0.64 20.18
C GLN A 147 8.73 -1.12 21.36
N PRO A 148 9.31 -1.78 22.39
CA PRO A 148 10.72 -2.16 22.50
C PRO A 148 11.13 -3.20 21.43
N PRO A 149 12.43 -3.30 21.06
CA PRO A 149 12.89 -4.19 20.00
C PRO A 149 12.62 -5.67 20.31
N ALA A 150 11.97 -6.40 19.39
CA ALA A 150 11.83 -7.86 19.52
C ALA A 150 13.14 -8.63 19.25
N VAL A 151 14.02 -8.04 18.44
CA VAL A 151 15.36 -8.55 18.14
C VAL A 151 16.38 -7.46 18.45
N GLN A 152 17.32 -7.76 19.34
CA GLN A 152 18.40 -6.85 19.71
C GLN A 152 19.63 -7.06 18.82
N PHE A 153 20.19 -5.97 18.29
CA PHE A 153 21.48 -5.99 17.60
C PHE A 153 22.60 -5.58 18.55
N VAL A 154 23.71 -6.33 18.55
CA VAL A 154 24.89 -6.04 19.38
C VAL A 154 26.18 -6.15 18.54
N PRO A 155 26.90 -5.04 18.30
CA PRO A 155 26.56 -3.67 18.72
C PRO A 155 25.24 -3.18 18.10
N PRO A 156 24.62 -2.11 18.63
CA PRO A 156 23.43 -1.53 18.03
C PRO A 156 23.66 -1.16 16.56
N LEU A 157 22.60 -1.26 15.74
CA LEU A 157 22.67 -0.82 14.36
C LEU A 157 23.03 0.68 14.30
N PRO A 158 23.88 1.09 13.34
CA PRO A 158 24.29 2.47 13.22
C PRO A 158 23.11 3.38 12.90
N GLU A 159 23.23 4.66 13.29
CA GLU A 159 22.15 5.64 13.17
C GLU A 159 21.60 5.76 11.75
N TRP A 160 22.46 5.78 10.72
CA TRP A 160 22.01 5.86 9.34
C TRP A 160 21.05 4.72 8.95
N LYS A 161 21.19 3.55 9.58
CA LYS A 161 20.29 2.40 9.37
C LYS A 161 19.01 2.54 10.18
N THR A 162 19.10 2.88 11.47
CA THR A 162 17.91 3.01 12.33
C THR A 162 17.04 4.19 11.91
N SER A 163 17.63 5.32 11.51
CA SER A 163 16.93 6.48 10.98
C SER A 163 16.24 6.17 9.64
N ALA A 164 16.85 5.35 8.78
CA ALA A 164 16.18 4.85 7.57
C ALA A 164 14.98 3.96 7.92
N VAL A 165 15.16 3.00 8.84
CA VAL A 165 14.09 2.13 9.34
C VAL A 165 12.93 2.95 9.92
N GLN A 166 13.21 4.06 10.62
CA GLN A 166 12.17 4.93 11.16
C GLN A 166 11.40 5.67 10.06
N ARG A 167 12.07 6.23 9.05
CA ARG A 167 11.44 7.03 7.98
C ARG A 167 10.61 6.21 7.00
N MET A 168 11.02 4.99 6.67
CA MET A 168 10.30 4.16 5.69
C MET A 168 8.90 3.80 6.18
N GLY A 169 7.90 3.82 5.30
CA GLY A 169 6.56 3.32 5.61
C GLY A 169 6.53 1.79 5.72
N PHE A 170 5.65 1.25 6.58
CA PHE A 170 5.33 -0.18 6.60
C PHE A 170 3.83 -0.33 6.77
N GLY A 171 3.16 -0.63 5.66
CA GLY A 171 1.71 -0.67 5.56
C GLY A 171 1.04 -1.90 6.19
N ASN A 172 -0.27 -2.00 6.01
CA ASN A 172 -1.10 -3.11 6.45
C ASN A 172 -2.24 -3.36 5.45
N LEU A 173 -2.47 -4.63 5.14
CA LEU A 173 -3.58 -5.11 4.32
C LEU A 173 -4.02 -6.48 4.85
N ASN A 174 -5.33 -6.69 4.96
CA ASN A 174 -5.90 -7.96 5.41
C ASN A 174 -6.85 -8.54 4.36
N LYS A 175 -7.14 -9.84 4.51
CA LYS A 175 -8.01 -10.59 3.60
C LYS A 175 -9.04 -11.35 4.42
N VAL A 176 -10.26 -11.42 3.91
CA VAL A 176 -11.32 -12.28 4.44
C VAL A 176 -11.54 -13.41 3.44
N VAL A 177 -11.31 -14.66 3.85
CA VAL A 177 -11.53 -15.83 3.02
C VAL A 177 -12.91 -16.41 3.32
N LEU A 178 -13.78 -16.45 2.32
CA LEU A 178 -15.13 -16.98 2.43
C LEU A 178 -15.23 -18.29 1.65
N CYS A 179 -15.34 -19.41 2.37
CA CYS A 179 -15.47 -20.75 1.78
C CYS A 179 -16.95 -21.14 1.73
N PHE A 180 -17.45 -21.39 0.52
CA PHE A 180 -18.82 -21.86 0.28
C PHE A 180 -18.80 -23.23 -0.39
N ASP A 181 -19.87 -23.98 -0.22
CA ASP A 181 -20.11 -25.27 -0.88
C ASP A 181 -20.68 -25.13 -2.30
N ARG A 182 -21.23 -23.95 -2.63
CA ARG A 182 -21.80 -23.61 -3.94
C ARG A 182 -21.43 -22.20 -4.39
N VAL A 183 -21.33 -22.01 -5.71
CA VAL A 183 -21.13 -20.71 -6.35
C VAL A 183 -22.47 -20.01 -6.51
N PHE A 184 -22.59 -18.78 -6.00
CA PHE A 184 -23.80 -17.95 -6.12
C PHE A 184 -23.53 -16.56 -6.71
N TRP A 185 -22.27 -16.26 -7.04
CA TRP A 185 -21.85 -15.06 -7.76
C TRP A 185 -21.66 -15.38 -9.25
N ASP A 186 -21.44 -14.34 -10.06
CA ASP A 186 -21.14 -14.49 -11.49
C ASP A 186 -19.76 -15.15 -11.69
N PRO A 187 -19.66 -16.32 -12.34
CA PRO A 187 -18.38 -17.01 -12.57
C PRO A 187 -17.57 -16.43 -13.73
N SER A 188 -18.13 -15.49 -14.51
CA SER A 188 -17.49 -14.86 -15.67
C SER A 188 -16.75 -13.56 -15.36
N VAL A 189 -16.93 -13.04 -14.16
CA VAL A 189 -16.23 -11.86 -13.62
C VAL A 189 -14.92 -12.27 -12.96
#